data_AF-A0A6P0IN33-F1
#
_entry.id   AF-A0A6P0IN33-F1
#
_cell.length_a   1.000
_cell.length_b   1.000
_cell.length_c   1.000
_cell.angle_alpha   90.00
_cell.angle_beta   90.00
_cell.angle_gamma   90.00
#
_symmetry.space_group_name_H-M   'P 1'
#
loop_
_entity.id
_entity.type
_entity.pdbx_description
1 polymer ?
#
loop_
_entity_poly.entity_id
_entity_poly.type
_entity_poly.pdbx_seq_one_letter_code
_entity_poly.pdbx_strand_id
1 'polypeptide(L)'
;VPMIVLLPTQQLDAMRAWDGLPGLLVKLPGVGSSLAKVINWLVLGQKRLFAWPNIWAKREIVPELVGKLEPLEVAQLALDYLEHPEKLSEMRSHLKSVRGKPGAAQTLAQLVKQELQKDVM
;
A
#
# COMPACT_ATOMS: atom_id res chain seq x y z
N VAL A 1 -10.55 -3.79 7.38
CA VAL A 1 -11.74 -3.58 6.53
C VAL A 1 -11.38 -4.11 5.15
N PRO A 2 -12.27 -4.81 4.42
CA PRO A 2 -12.01 -5.24 3.04
C PRO A 2 -11.56 -4.07 2.16
N MET A 3 -10.68 -4.34 1.21
CA MET A 3 -10.11 -3.33 0.31
C MET A 3 -9.57 -3.96 -0.97
N ILE A 4 -9.42 -3.12 -2.00
CA ILE A 4 -8.72 -3.43 -3.26
C ILE A 4 -7.52 -2.48 -3.33
N VAL A 5 -6.35 -2.99 -3.70
CA VAL A 5 -5.13 -2.17 -3.83
C VAL A 5 -4.83 -1.95 -5.31
N LEU A 6 -4.69 -0.69 -5.70
CA LEU A 6 -4.42 -0.28 -7.08
C LEU A 6 -3.04 0.39 -7.16
N LEU A 7 -2.17 -0.13 -8.03
CA LEU A 7 -0.83 0.39 -8.30
C LEU A 7 -0.68 0.69 -9.80
N PRO A 8 -1.28 1.80 -10.29
CA PRO A 8 -1.25 2.15 -11.70
C PRO A 8 0.15 2.59 -12.15
N THR A 9 0.57 2.14 -13.35
CA THR A 9 1.86 2.53 -13.96
C THR A 9 1.72 3.48 -15.15
N GLN A 10 0.49 3.85 -15.56
CA GLN A 10 0.28 4.81 -16.66
C GLN A 10 0.82 6.21 -16.36
N GLN A 11 0.88 6.59 -15.08
CA GLN A 11 1.34 7.90 -14.64
C GLN A 11 2.43 7.79 -13.57
N LEU A 12 3.43 6.91 -13.78
CA LEU A 12 4.63 6.89 -12.91
C LEU A 12 5.33 8.25 -12.86
N ASP A 13 5.19 9.05 -13.93
CA ASP A 13 5.66 10.44 -13.97
C ASP A 13 4.84 11.38 -13.07
N ALA A 14 3.56 11.10 -12.80
CA ALA A 14 2.78 11.83 -11.79
C ALA A 14 3.10 11.38 -10.36
N MET A 15 3.56 10.14 -10.16
CA MET A 15 4.13 9.68 -8.87
C MET A 15 5.47 10.36 -8.55
N ARG A 16 6.13 11.03 -9.51
CA ARG A 16 7.25 11.95 -9.24
C ARG A 16 6.83 13.14 -8.35
N ALA A 17 5.54 13.42 -8.25
CA ALA A 17 4.96 14.42 -7.36
C ALA A 17 4.62 13.86 -5.95
N TRP A 18 5.06 12.64 -5.60
CA TRP A 18 4.98 12.14 -4.23
C TRP A 18 5.80 13.02 -3.28
N ASP A 19 5.14 13.63 -2.29
CA ASP A 19 5.80 14.28 -1.17
C ASP A 19 6.43 13.22 -0.23
N GLY A 20 7.74 13.38 0.03
CA GLY A 20 8.53 12.47 0.86
C GLY A 20 9.91 12.14 0.24
N LEU A 21 10.50 11.02 0.68
CA LEU A 21 11.82 10.54 0.22
C LEU A 21 11.95 10.46 -1.32
N PRO A 22 10.95 9.97 -2.09
CA PRO A 22 11.02 9.96 -3.55
C PRO A 22 11.01 11.37 -4.17
N GLY A 23 10.22 12.31 -3.62
CA GLY A 23 10.20 13.70 -4.06
C GLY A 23 11.52 14.44 -3.79
N LEU A 24 12.24 14.07 -2.73
CA LEU A 24 13.61 14.53 -2.45
C LEU A 24 14.62 13.95 -3.45
N LEU A 25 14.49 12.68 -3.82
CA LEU A 25 15.40 12.01 -4.77
C LEU A 25 15.20 12.48 -6.22
N VAL A 26 13.97 12.86 -6.61
CA VAL A 26 13.66 13.39 -7.95
C VAL A 26 14.27 14.78 -8.18
N LYS A 27 14.48 15.57 -7.11
CA LYS A 27 15.12 16.90 -7.18
C LYS A 27 16.64 16.85 -7.39
N LEU A 28 17.26 15.67 -7.34
CA LEU A 28 18.69 15.51 -7.60
C LEU A 28 18.98 15.49 -9.12
N PRO A 29 19.88 16.35 -9.62
CA PRO A 29 20.21 16.40 -11.04
C PRO A 29 20.74 15.04 -11.52
N GLY A 30 20.14 14.48 -12.58
CA GLY A 30 20.57 13.23 -13.21
C GLY A 30 19.95 11.93 -12.66
N VAL A 31 19.13 11.97 -11.60
CA VAL A 31 18.59 10.76 -10.93
C VAL A 31 17.16 10.38 -11.37
N GLY A 32 16.37 11.34 -11.85
CA GLY A 32 14.93 11.15 -12.11
C GLY A 32 14.56 10.14 -13.23
N SER A 33 15.43 9.92 -14.22
CA SER A 33 15.18 8.96 -15.31
C SER A 33 15.55 7.52 -14.94
N SER A 34 16.59 7.35 -14.12
CA SER A 34 17.02 6.04 -13.61
C SER A 34 16.05 5.47 -12.59
N LEU A 35 15.47 6.31 -11.71
CA LEU A 35 14.48 5.88 -10.72
C LEU A 35 13.20 5.33 -11.39
N ALA A 36 12.71 5.99 -12.43
CA ALA A 36 11.53 5.53 -13.17
C ALA A 36 11.78 4.16 -13.84
N LYS A 37 13.00 3.92 -14.36
CA LYS A 37 13.40 2.63 -14.93
C LYS A 37 13.51 1.54 -13.86
N VAL A 38 14.03 1.86 -12.67
CA VAL A 38 14.10 0.92 -11.53
C VAL A 38 12.70 0.56 -11.05
N ILE A 39 11.80 1.53 -10.88
CA ILE A 39 10.41 1.27 -10.48
C ILE A 39 9.71 0.38 -11.51
N ASN A 40 9.84 0.68 -12.81
CA ASN A 40 9.29 -0.17 -13.87
C ASN A 40 9.87 -1.59 -13.82
N TRP A 41 11.18 -1.73 -13.64
CA TRP A 41 11.82 -3.05 -13.53
C TRP A 41 11.35 -3.83 -12.28
N LEU A 42 11.17 -3.15 -11.16
CA LEU A 42 10.75 -3.74 -9.88
C LEU A 42 9.28 -4.15 -9.90
N VAL A 43 8.44 -3.36 -10.57
CA VAL A 43 6.99 -3.60 -10.74
C VAL A 43 6.73 -4.67 -11.80
N LEU A 44 7.47 -4.68 -12.91
CA LEU A 44 7.30 -5.65 -14.00
C LEU A 44 8.00 -6.99 -13.73
N GLY A 45 8.98 -7.02 -12.84
CA GLY A 45 9.89 -8.15 -12.65
C GLY A 45 9.44 -9.23 -11.66
N GLN A 46 8.44 -9.02 -10.80
CA GLN A 46 8.07 -10.02 -9.78
C GLN A 46 6.57 -10.12 -9.49
N LYS A 47 6.10 -11.36 -9.34
CA LYS A 47 4.86 -11.72 -8.62
C LYS A 47 5.01 -11.42 -7.13
N ARG A 48 5.15 -10.15 -6.78
CA ARG A 48 5.33 -9.69 -5.40
C ARG A 48 3.99 -9.27 -4.81
N LEU A 49 3.88 -9.46 -3.50
CA LEU A 49 2.82 -8.89 -2.68
C LEU A 49 3.27 -7.48 -2.30
N PHE A 50 2.43 -6.50 -2.58
CA PHE A 50 2.70 -5.08 -2.33
C PHE A 50 1.89 -4.54 -1.16
N ALA A 51 0.67 -5.02 -0.96
CA ALA A 51 -0.17 -4.61 0.14
C ALA A 51 0.41 -5.16 1.46
N TRP A 52 0.53 -4.32 2.48
CA TRP A 52 1.02 -4.73 3.80
C TRP A 52 0.35 -6.00 4.35
N PRO A 53 -1.00 -6.17 4.28
CA PRO A 53 -1.63 -7.39 4.76
C PRO A 53 -1.15 -8.64 4.02
N ASN A 54 -0.95 -8.54 2.71
CA ASN A 54 -0.49 -9.64 1.88
C ASN A 54 0.98 -9.97 2.17
N ILE A 55 1.85 -8.96 2.31
CA ILE A 55 3.25 -9.12 2.70
C ILE A 55 3.37 -9.87 4.04
N TRP A 56 2.59 -9.45 5.04
CA TRP A 56 2.59 -10.11 6.35
C TRP A 56 2.05 -11.54 6.29
N ALA A 57 1.04 -11.78 5.45
CA ALA A 57 0.45 -13.09 5.25
C ALA A 57 1.29 -14.04 4.38
N LYS A 58 2.25 -13.49 3.62
CA LYS A 58 2.97 -14.18 2.53
C LYS A 58 2.04 -14.83 1.49
N ARG A 59 0.80 -14.34 1.40
CA ARG A 59 -0.21 -14.75 0.41
C ARG A 59 -1.15 -13.59 0.11
N GLU A 60 -1.86 -13.67 -1.00
CA GLU A 60 -2.91 -12.71 -1.30
C GLU A 60 -4.10 -12.88 -0.33
N ILE A 61 -4.48 -11.78 0.32
CA ILE A 61 -5.69 -11.60 1.11
C ILE A 61 -6.58 -10.54 0.46
N VAL A 62 -5.97 -9.44 0.00
CA VAL A 62 -6.64 -8.38 -0.75
C VAL A 62 -6.14 -8.42 -2.20
N PRO A 63 -7.01 -8.22 -3.20
CA PRO A 63 -6.59 -8.17 -4.59
C PRO A 63 -5.67 -6.96 -4.84
N GLU A 64 -4.63 -7.18 -5.62
CA GLU A 64 -3.64 -6.16 -6.01
C GLU A 64 -3.62 -6.03 -7.53
N LEU A 65 -4.08 -4.88 -8.04
CA LEU A 65 -4.04 -4.59 -9.48
C LEU A 65 -2.86 -3.68 -9.75
N VAL A 66 -1.89 -4.20 -10.50
CA VAL A 66 -0.60 -3.55 -10.75
C VAL A 66 -0.37 -3.41 -12.24
N GLY A 67 0.05 -2.23 -12.69
CA GLY A 67 0.39 -2.01 -14.09
C GLY A 67 -0.57 -1.04 -14.76
N LYS A 68 -0.82 -1.26 -16.05
CA LYS A 68 -1.75 -0.41 -16.81
C LYS A 68 -3.19 -0.83 -16.51
N LEU A 69 -3.81 -0.18 -15.51
CA LEU A 69 -5.19 -0.43 -15.09
C LEU A 69 -6.22 0.23 -16.01
N GLU A 70 -7.19 -0.55 -16.49
CA GLU A 70 -8.35 -0.04 -17.20
C GLU A 70 -9.52 0.23 -16.23
N PRO A 71 -10.25 1.36 -16.32
CA PRO A 71 -11.33 1.68 -15.39
C PRO A 71 -12.42 0.60 -15.30
N LEU A 72 -12.74 -0.02 -16.45
CA LEU A 72 -13.74 -1.07 -16.53
C LEU A 72 -13.35 -2.33 -15.75
N GLU A 73 -12.06 -2.70 -15.77
CA GLU A 73 -11.53 -3.84 -15.03
C GLU A 73 -11.67 -3.63 -13.51
N VAL A 74 -11.29 -2.44 -13.04
CA VAL A 74 -11.43 -2.06 -11.62
C VAL A 74 -12.90 -2.08 -11.20
N ALA A 75 -13.80 -1.56 -12.05
CA ALA A 75 -15.23 -1.53 -11.77
C ALA A 75 -15.84 -2.93 -11.71
N GLN A 76 -15.49 -3.81 -12.65
CA GLN A 76 -15.96 -5.20 -12.65
C GLN A 76 -15.48 -5.96 -11.42
N LEU A 77 -14.22 -5.79 -11.02
CA LEU A 77 -13.71 -6.41 -9.80
C LEU A 77 -14.47 -5.90 -8.57
N ALA A 78 -14.70 -4.59 -8.47
CA ALA A 78 -15.44 -4.03 -7.35
C ALA A 78 -16.89 -4.56 -7.31
N LEU A 79 -17.55 -4.63 -8.46
CA LEU A 79 -18.90 -5.20 -8.59
C LEU A 79 -18.94 -6.67 -8.16
N ASP A 80 -17.99 -7.50 -8.61
CA ASP A 80 -17.89 -8.90 -8.19
C ASP A 80 -17.84 -9.03 -6.67
N TYR A 81 -17.04 -8.21 -5.98
CA TYR A 81 -17.02 -8.23 -4.51
C TYR A 81 -18.31 -7.72 -3.85
N LEU A 82 -18.99 -6.74 -4.46
CA LEU A 82 -20.25 -6.21 -3.94
C LEU A 82 -21.41 -7.20 -4.12
N GLU A 83 -21.40 -7.96 -5.21
CA GLU A 83 -22.40 -9.02 -5.49
C GLU A 83 -22.16 -10.28 -4.64
N HIS A 84 -20.95 -10.47 -4.13
CA HIS A 84 -20.54 -11.64 -3.35
C HIS A 84 -20.09 -11.25 -1.92
N PRO A 85 -21.03 -10.92 -1.00
CA PRO A 85 -20.72 -10.45 0.35
C PRO A 85 -19.93 -11.47 1.20
N GLU A 86 -19.99 -12.75 0.86
CA GLU A 86 -19.19 -13.81 1.47
C GLU A 86 -17.70 -13.62 1.22
N LYS A 87 -17.29 -13.19 0.01
CA LYS A 87 -15.88 -12.87 -0.31
C LYS A 87 -15.37 -11.73 0.57
N LEU A 88 -16.21 -10.71 0.78
CA LEU A 88 -15.90 -9.58 1.66
C LEU A 88 -15.80 -10.01 3.13
N SER A 89 -16.63 -10.95 3.58
CA SER A 89 -16.58 -11.49 4.94
C SER A 89 -15.31 -12.31 5.17
N GLU A 90 -14.95 -13.17 4.21
CA GLU A 90 -13.72 -13.96 4.25
C GLU A 90 -12.48 -13.07 4.27
N MET A 91 -12.41 -12.10 3.34
CA MET A 91 -11.32 -11.10 3.32
C MET A 91 -11.23 -10.36 4.65
N ARG A 92 -12.36 -9.96 5.24
CA ARG A 92 -12.39 -9.31 6.56
C ARG A 92 -11.83 -10.21 7.66
N SER A 93 -12.14 -11.51 7.64
CA SER A 93 -11.62 -12.48 8.60
C SER A 93 -10.11 -12.63 8.47
N HIS A 94 -9.60 -12.83 7.25
CA HIS A 94 -8.16 -12.91 6.98
C HIS A 94 -7.41 -11.63 7.36
N LEU A 95 -7.96 -10.45 7.05
CA LEU A 95 -7.36 -9.18 7.48
C LEU A 95 -7.29 -9.03 9.00
N LYS A 96 -8.26 -9.58 9.73
CA LYS A 96 -8.24 -9.59 11.21
C LYS A 96 -7.25 -10.59 11.77
N SER A 97 -6.91 -11.67 11.07
CA SER A 97 -5.94 -12.65 11.56
C SER A 97 -4.50 -12.18 11.37
N VAL A 98 -4.23 -11.31 10.38
CA VAL A 98 -2.88 -10.81 10.10
C VAL A 98 -2.57 -9.44 10.70
N ARG A 99 -3.56 -8.74 11.26
CA ARG A 99 -3.30 -7.47 11.96
C ARG A 99 -2.56 -7.71 13.27
N GLY A 100 -1.70 -6.77 13.64
CA GLY A 100 -1.12 -6.71 14.98
C GLY A 100 -2.17 -6.50 16.08
N LYS A 101 -1.71 -6.59 17.34
CA LYS A 101 -2.55 -6.37 18.52
C LYS A 101 -3.28 -5.02 18.41
N PRO A 102 -4.56 -4.94 18.83
CA PRO A 102 -5.23 -3.66 18.95
C PRO A 102 -4.50 -2.78 19.98
N GLY A 103 -4.71 -1.45 19.90
CA GLY A 103 -4.13 -0.50 20.85
C GLY A 103 -3.01 0.38 20.28
N ALA A 104 -2.71 0.31 18.98
CA ALA A 104 -1.64 1.10 18.37
C ALA A 104 -1.75 2.62 18.66
N ALA A 105 -2.97 3.17 18.67
CA ALA A 105 -3.19 4.57 19.01
C ALA A 105 -2.85 4.87 20.48
N GLN A 106 -3.25 4.01 21.40
CA GLN A 106 -2.92 4.14 22.83
C GLN A 106 -1.42 4.00 23.08
N THR A 107 -0.78 3.01 22.44
CA THR A 107 0.68 2.84 22.49
C THR A 107 1.40 4.07 21.97
N LEU A 108 0.96 4.62 20.83
CA LEU A 108 1.53 5.85 20.27
C LEU A 108 1.36 7.04 21.23
N ALA A 109 0.16 7.24 21.79
CA ALA A 109 -0.08 8.31 22.75
C ALA A 109 0.80 8.18 24.01
N GLN A 110 1.02 6.96 24.48
CA GLN A 110 1.90 6.69 25.62
C GLN A 110 3.37 6.99 25.28
N LEU A 111 3.84 6.62 24.09
CA LEU A 111 5.18 6.95 23.61
C LEU A 111 5.39 8.45 23.50
N VAL A 112 4.44 9.18 22.89
CA VAL A 112 4.50 10.65 22.79
C VAL A 112 4.55 11.29 24.18
N LYS A 113 3.71 10.83 25.12
CA LYS A 113 3.74 11.32 26.51
C LYS A 113 5.11 11.10 27.17
N GLN A 114 5.71 9.92 26.97
CA GLN A 114 7.02 9.60 27.54
C GLN A 114 8.12 10.50 26.98
N GLU A 115 8.13 10.77 25.68
CA GLU A 115 9.13 11.67 25.07
C GLU A 115 8.97 13.11 25.58
N LEU A 116 7.74 13.63 25.66
CA LEU A 116 7.50 14.99 26.21
C LEU A 116 7.91 15.14 27.68
N GLN A 117 7.88 14.05 28.46
CA GLN A 117 8.30 14.09 29.86
C GLN A 117 9.83 14.05 30.03
N LYS A 118 10.56 13.51 29.06
CA LYS A 118 12.04 13.50 29.07
C LYS A 118 12.62 14.89 28.84
N ASP A 119 11.97 15.72 28.02
CA ASP A 119 12.42 17.09 27.71
C ASP A 119 12.20 18.10 28.86
N VAL A 120 11.46 17.71 29.91
CA VAL A 120 11.12 18.56 31.08
C VAL A 120 12.02 18.26 32.30
N MET A 121 12.87 17.23 32.22
CA MET A 121 13.90 16.89 33.22
C MET A 121 15.30 17.27 32.74
#